data_AF-L7FFN3-F1
#
_entry.id   AF-L7FFN3-F1
#
_cell.length_a   1.000
_cell.length_b   1.000
_cell.length_c   1.000
_cell.angle_alpha   90.00
_cell.angle_beta   90.00
_cell.angle_gamma   90.00
#
_symmetry.space_group_name_H-M   'P 1'
#
loop_
_entity.id
_entity.type
_entity.pdbx_description
1 polymer ?
#
loop_
_entity_poly.entity_id
_entity_poly.type
_entity_poly.pdbx_seq_one_letter_code
_entity_poly.pdbx_strand_id
1 'polypeptide(L)'
;MTQETTEAVGRPVQGTVAEGFEAVRKEFAAFVAGEPPDYEGQLCAYVHGRRVVDLWAGPAGEPDFGPDSLYGVYSSTKGAAHLVVALLVQEGTLELDRKVTYYWPEFAPEGKAALTLRDLMAHRAGLVGSDAGFTLEELACDQLVAERLADQRARSGGRAAPSTIERLPRVPSLRVEA
;
A
#
# COMPACT_ATOMS: atom_id res chain seq x y z
N MET A 1 8.53 6.36 -52.78
CA MET A 1 7.80 6.53 -51.51
C MET A 1 8.08 5.28 -50.69
N THR A 2 9.22 5.30 -50.01
CA THR A 2 9.76 4.15 -49.27
C THR A 2 9.20 4.25 -47.87
N GLN A 3 8.36 3.30 -47.47
CA GLN A 3 7.89 3.21 -46.09
C GLN A 3 9.05 2.61 -45.27
N GLU A 4 9.67 3.44 -44.45
CA GLU A 4 10.51 2.97 -43.36
C GLU A 4 9.61 2.29 -42.34
N THR A 5 9.70 0.97 -42.28
CA THR A 5 9.13 0.18 -41.20
C THR A 5 9.91 0.55 -39.93
N THR A 6 9.34 1.42 -39.10
CA THR A 6 9.85 1.65 -37.75
C THR A 6 9.61 0.36 -36.97
N GLU A 7 10.64 -0.48 -36.84
CA GLU A 7 10.67 -1.51 -35.80
C GLU A 7 10.46 -0.80 -34.48
N ALA A 8 9.31 -1.02 -33.84
CA ALA A 8 9.13 -0.66 -32.45
C ALA A 8 10.15 -1.47 -31.66
N VAL A 9 11.28 -0.85 -31.32
CA VAL A 9 12.25 -1.39 -30.38
C VAL A 9 11.51 -1.53 -29.06
N GLY A 10 11.00 -2.74 -28.80
CA GLY A 10 10.29 -3.04 -27.56
C GLY A 10 11.20 -2.74 -26.38
N ARG A 11 10.66 -2.07 -25.36
CA ARG A 11 11.41 -1.74 -24.15
C ARG A 11 11.83 -3.04 -23.46
N PRO A 12 13.13 -3.33 -23.33
CA PRO A 12 13.56 -4.60 -22.76
C PRO A 12 13.26 -4.62 -21.26
N VAL A 13 12.50 -5.63 -20.82
CA VAL A 13 12.36 -5.95 -19.40
C VAL A 13 13.70 -6.46 -18.88
N GLN A 14 14.20 -5.83 -17.82
CA GLN A 14 15.46 -6.15 -17.17
C GLN A 14 15.25 -6.91 -15.85
N GLY A 15 16.33 -7.36 -15.23
CA GLY A 15 16.30 -8.08 -13.95
C GLY A 15 16.22 -9.59 -14.09
N THR A 16 15.81 -10.29 -13.02
CA THR A 16 15.88 -11.76 -12.90
C THR A 16 14.56 -12.39 -12.48
N VAL A 17 14.38 -13.66 -12.87
CA VAL A 17 13.34 -14.56 -12.34
C VAL A 17 14.01 -15.89 -12.01
N ALA A 18 13.59 -16.53 -10.92
CA ALA A 18 13.99 -17.88 -10.58
C ALA A 18 13.30 -18.89 -11.51
N GLU A 19 13.88 -20.10 -11.59
CA GLU A 19 13.31 -21.22 -12.34
C GLU A 19 11.85 -21.47 -11.93
N GLY A 20 10.97 -21.62 -12.92
CA GLY A 20 9.52 -21.82 -12.73
C GLY A 20 8.71 -20.52 -12.63
N PHE A 21 9.36 -19.36 -12.60
CA PHE A 21 8.70 -18.04 -12.55
C PHE A 21 8.81 -17.26 -13.89
N GLU A 22 9.23 -17.91 -14.98
CA GLU A 22 9.40 -17.29 -16.30
C GLU A 22 8.10 -16.69 -16.85
N ALA A 23 6.96 -17.28 -16.50
CA ALA A 23 5.64 -16.76 -16.84
C ALA A 23 5.44 -15.33 -16.32
N VAL A 24 5.97 -14.99 -15.14
CA VAL A 24 5.86 -13.64 -14.57
C VAL A 24 6.61 -12.62 -15.43
N ARG A 25 7.82 -12.96 -15.91
CA ARG A 25 8.56 -12.09 -16.84
C ARG A 25 7.77 -11.88 -18.13
N LYS A 26 7.18 -12.95 -18.68
CA LYS A 26 6.41 -12.87 -19.93
C LYS A 26 5.21 -11.93 -19.77
N GLU A 27 4.46 -12.06 -18.69
CA GLU A 27 3.30 -11.19 -18.41
C GLU A 27 3.72 -9.75 -18.14
N PHE A 28 4.79 -9.53 -17.37
CA PHE A 28 5.31 -8.18 -17.14
C PHE A 28 5.79 -7.52 -18.44
N ALA A 29 6.47 -8.27 -19.32
CA ALA A 29 6.87 -7.76 -20.63
C ALA A 29 5.67 -7.43 -21.54
N ALA A 30 4.64 -8.27 -21.53
CA ALA A 30 3.40 -8.01 -22.28
C ALA A 30 2.67 -6.77 -21.75
N PHE A 31 2.62 -6.58 -20.42
CA PHE A 31 2.08 -5.39 -19.78
C PHE A 31 2.85 -4.13 -20.22
N VAL A 32 4.17 -4.12 -20.05
CA VAL A 32 5.04 -2.98 -20.43
C VAL A 32 4.94 -2.65 -21.91
N ALA A 33 4.75 -3.64 -22.78
CA ALA A 33 4.57 -3.41 -24.22
C ALA A 33 3.26 -2.66 -24.56
N GLY A 34 2.25 -2.74 -23.70
CA GLY A 34 0.98 -2.02 -23.85
C GLY A 34 0.96 -0.61 -23.27
N GLU A 35 1.97 -0.24 -22.48
CA GLU A 35 2.04 1.05 -21.79
C GLU A 35 2.63 2.19 -22.66
N PRO A 36 2.39 3.46 -22.33
CA PRO A 36 3.00 4.62 -23.00
C PRO A 36 4.54 4.58 -22.99
N PRO A 37 5.26 5.22 -23.94
CA PRO A 37 6.72 5.14 -24.06
C PRO A 37 7.53 5.59 -22.84
N ASP A 38 6.97 6.50 -22.04
CA ASP A 38 7.53 7.04 -20.80
C ASP A 38 7.22 6.20 -19.55
N TYR A 39 6.51 5.07 -19.70
CA TYR A 39 6.26 4.17 -18.57
C TYR A 39 7.56 3.64 -17.96
N GLU A 40 7.57 3.65 -16.63
CA GLU A 40 8.55 3.02 -15.76
C GLU A 40 7.84 2.11 -14.75
N GLY A 41 8.46 0.97 -14.43
CA GLY A 41 7.89 0.05 -13.45
C GLY A 41 8.89 -0.96 -12.92
N GLN A 42 8.62 -1.40 -11.70
CA GLN A 42 9.38 -2.42 -10.97
C GLN A 42 8.42 -3.48 -10.42
N LEU A 43 8.85 -4.75 -10.41
CA LEU A 43 8.11 -5.89 -9.86
C LEU A 43 9.04 -6.80 -9.09
N CYS A 44 8.72 -7.04 -7.82
CA CYS A 44 9.47 -7.93 -6.96
C CYS A 44 8.54 -8.92 -6.24
N ALA A 45 8.96 -10.18 -6.13
CA ALA A 45 8.21 -11.21 -5.42
C ALA A 45 9.13 -12.14 -4.63
N TYR A 46 8.65 -12.56 -3.46
CA TYR A 46 9.33 -13.47 -2.55
C TYR A 46 8.48 -14.71 -2.27
N VAL A 47 9.13 -15.87 -2.23
CA VAL A 47 8.53 -17.16 -1.82
C VAL A 47 9.39 -17.77 -0.73
N HIS A 48 8.78 -18.00 0.44
CA HIS A 48 9.47 -18.49 1.64
C HIS A 48 10.75 -17.70 1.97
N GLY A 49 10.66 -16.37 1.89
CA GLY A 49 11.79 -15.47 2.19
C GLY A 49 12.87 -15.37 1.11
N ARG A 50 12.74 -16.12 -0.01
CA ARG A 50 13.66 -16.03 -1.15
C ARG A 50 13.07 -15.18 -2.25
N ARG A 51 13.85 -14.24 -2.79
CA ARG A 51 13.45 -13.43 -3.95
C ARG A 51 13.41 -14.32 -5.19
N VAL A 52 12.25 -14.42 -5.82
CA VAL A 52 12.03 -15.25 -7.02
C VAL A 52 11.74 -14.43 -8.26
N VAL A 53 11.35 -13.16 -8.10
CA VAL A 53 11.16 -12.20 -9.19
C VAL A 53 11.78 -10.88 -8.76
N ASP A 54 12.55 -10.27 -9.64
CA ASP A 54 13.16 -8.95 -9.46
C ASP A 54 13.30 -8.31 -10.85
N LEU A 55 12.27 -7.62 -11.31
CA LEU A 55 12.14 -7.11 -12.67
C LEU A 55 11.92 -5.60 -12.67
N TRP A 56 12.38 -4.95 -13.74
CA TRP A 56 12.10 -3.54 -13.99
C TRP A 56 12.11 -3.22 -15.49
N ALA A 57 11.44 -2.15 -15.88
CA ALA A 57 11.43 -1.64 -17.25
C ALA A 57 11.16 -0.14 -17.27
N GLY A 58 11.86 0.60 -18.12
CA GLY A 58 11.71 2.05 -18.28
C GLY A 58 12.06 2.51 -19.69
N PRO A 59 12.08 3.82 -19.95
CA PRO A 59 12.34 4.37 -21.27
C PRO A 59 13.73 3.99 -21.79
N ALA A 60 13.82 3.71 -23.09
CA ALA A 60 15.11 3.40 -23.70
C ALA A 60 16.02 4.64 -23.69
N GLY A 61 17.24 4.50 -23.18
CA GLY A 61 18.23 5.58 -23.16
C GLY A 61 18.10 6.56 -22.00
N GLU A 62 17.23 6.31 -21.02
CA GLU A 62 17.19 7.01 -19.72
C GLU A 62 18.12 6.30 -18.72
N PRO A 63 19.33 6.83 -18.43
CA PRO A 63 20.27 6.18 -17.51
C PRO A 63 19.88 6.33 -16.03
N ASP A 64 18.98 7.26 -15.71
CA ASP A 64 18.62 7.61 -14.33
C ASP A 64 17.57 6.65 -13.73
N PHE A 65 16.90 5.86 -14.58
CA PHE A 65 15.96 4.83 -14.15
C PHE A 65 16.60 3.44 -14.12
N GLY A 66 16.39 2.73 -13.00
CA GLY A 66 17.00 1.42 -12.76
C GLY A 66 16.32 0.60 -11.66
N PRO A 67 16.94 -0.52 -11.26
CA PRO A 67 16.37 -1.42 -10.25
C PRO A 67 16.26 -0.79 -8.85
N ASP A 68 17.07 0.24 -8.58
CA ASP A 68 17.14 0.91 -7.28
C ASP A 68 16.43 2.28 -7.27
N SER A 69 15.80 2.68 -8.38
CA SER A 69 15.01 3.92 -8.44
C SER A 69 13.84 3.87 -7.45
N LEU A 70 13.63 4.97 -6.73
CA LEU A 70 12.61 5.05 -5.68
C LEU A 70 11.36 5.77 -6.18
N TYR A 71 10.20 5.25 -5.79
CA TYR A 71 8.89 5.83 -6.06
C TYR A 71 8.17 6.24 -4.79
N GLY A 72 7.29 7.25 -4.92
CA GLY A 72 6.21 7.44 -3.97
C GLY A 72 5.26 6.23 -4.04
N VAL A 73 5.26 5.37 -3.01
CA VAL A 73 4.39 4.18 -2.95
C VAL A 73 3.01 4.46 -2.31
N TYR A 74 2.72 5.73 -2.02
CA TYR A 74 1.45 6.24 -1.51
C TYR A 74 0.88 5.42 -0.33
N SER A 75 -0.37 4.94 -0.45
CA SER A 75 -1.04 4.23 0.64
C SER A 75 -0.39 2.89 1.02
N SER A 76 0.53 2.36 0.21
CA SER A 76 1.34 1.19 0.58
C SER A 76 2.13 1.42 1.87
N THR A 77 2.49 2.67 2.17
CA THR A 77 3.17 3.06 3.42
C THR A 77 2.34 2.74 4.67
N LYS A 78 1.01 2.63 4.57
CA LYS A 78 0.15 2.21 5.70
C LYS A 78 0.51 0.80 6.19
N GLY A 79 0.95 -0.09 5.30
CA GLY A 79 1.41 -1.43 5.68
C GLY A 79 2.63 -1.37 6.60
N ALA A 80 3.61 -0.54 6.28
CA ALA A 80 4.78 -0.32 7.14
C ALA A 80 4.38 0.27 8.51
N ALA A 81 3.47 1.25 8.54
CA ALA A 81 2.94 1.79 9.79
C ALA A 81 2.22 0.71 10.64
N HIS A 82 1.45 -0.18 10.01
CA HIS A 82 0.79 -1.30 10.70
C HIS A 82 1.80 -2.31 11.26
N LEU A 83 2.91 -2.55 10.57
CA LEU A 83 3.98 -3.42 11.08
C LEU A 83 4.63 -2.83 12.34
N VAL A 84 4.87 -1.52 12.38
CA VAL A 84 5.36 -0.84 13.60
C VAL A 84 4.38 -1.04 14.77
N VAL A 85 3.08 -0.84 14.54
CA VAL A 85 2.07 -1.08 15.57
C VAL A 85 2.03 -2.56 15.98
N ALA A 86 2.15 -3.50 15.05
CA ALA A 86 2.17 -4.93 15.35
C ALA A 86 3.37 -5.32 16.23
N LEU A 87 4.55 -4.76 15.98
CA LEU A 87 5.74 -4.96 16.81
C LEU A 87 5.53 -4.42 18.23
N LEU A 88 5.00 -3.20 18.36
CA LEU A 88 4.69 -2.61 19.67
C LEU A 88 3.59 -3.39 20.42
N VAL A 89 2.65 -4.01 19.72
CA VAL A 89 1.66 -4.92 20.32
C VAL A 89 2.32 -6.22 20.78
N GLN A 90 3.22 -6.78 19.98
CA GLN A 90 3.97 -7.99 20.35
C GLN A 90 4.81 -7.77 21.62
N GLU A 91 5.36 -6.57 21.80
CA GLU A 91 6.12 -6.17 22.99
C GLU A 91 5.26 -5.82 24.21
N GLY A 92 3.93 -5.74 24.04
CA GLY A 92 3.00 -5.31 25.09
C GLY A 92 3.00 -3.80 25.36
N THR A 93 3.70 -3.00 24.56
CA THR A 93 3.68 -1.53 24.63
C THR A 93 2.32 -0.98 24.20
N LEU A 94 1.74 -1.56 23.14
CA LEU A 94 0.40 -1.24 22.66
C LEU A 94 -0.57 -2.41 22.89
N GLU A 95 -1.82 -2.10 23.21
CA GLU A 95 -2.89 -3.08 23.41
C GLU A 95 -4.05 -2.71 22.49
N LEU A 96 -4.41 -3.61 21.57
CA LEU A 96 -5.43 -3.32 20.55
C LEU A 96 -6.79 -2.96 21.14
N ASP A 97 -7.20 -3.61 22.22
CA ASP A 97 -8.51 -3.41 22.85
C ASP A 97 -8.49 -2.33 23.94
N ARG A 98 -7.34 -1.66 24.12
CA ARG A 98 -7.22 -0.50 25.00
C ARG A 98 -7.72 0.75 24.29
N LYS A 99 -8.37 1.63 25.06
CA LYS A 99 -8.84 2.94 24.57
C LYS A 99 -7.66 3.78 24.09
N VAL A 100 -7.84 4.48 22.98
CA VAL A 100 -6.82 5.41 22.45
C VAL A 100 -6.47 6.47 23.49
N THR A 101 -7.45 6.92 24.27
CA THR A 101 -7.29 7.92 25.36
C THR A 101 -6.37 7.51 26.49
N TYR A 102 -6.00 6.23 26.58
CA TYR A 102 -4.95 5.81 27.50
C TYR A 102 -3.56 6.29 27.05
N TYR A 103 -3.31 6.26 25.73
CA TYR A 103 -2.03 6.67 25.14
C TYR A 103 -2.03 8.15 24.76
N TRP A 104 -3.20 8.65 24.36
CA TRP A 104 -3.39 10.00 23.84
C TRP A 104 -4.65 10.62 24.46
N PRO A 105 -4.57 11.15 25.69
CA PRO A 105 -5.73 11.67 26.44
C PRO A 105 -6.53 12.73 25.68
N GLU A 106 -5.85 13.59 24.93
CA GLU A 106 -6.43 14.67 24.12
C GLU A 106 -7.33 14.16 22.99
N PHE A 107 -7.28 12.87 22.64
CA PHE A 107 -8.17 12.25 21.66
C PHE A 107 -9.62 12.10 22.15
N ALA A 108 -9.90 12.29 23.45
CA ALA A 108 -11.22 12.06 24.04
C ALA A 108 -12.41 12.87 23.49
N PRO A 109 -12.25 14.16 23.08
CA PRO A 109 -13.36 15.02 22.68
C PRO A 109 -14.24 14.47 21.55
N GLU A 110 -15.39 15.09 21.35
CA GLU A 110 -16.27 14.86 20.19
C GLU A 110 -16.67 13.39 19.94
N GLY A 111 -16.94 12.66 21.03
CA GLY A 111 -17.48 11.29 21.00
C GLY A 111 -16.46 10.17 20.79
N LYS A 112 -15.16 10.47 20.92
CA LYS A 112 -14.06 9.53 20.63
C LYS A 112 -13.52 8.78 21.84
N ALA A 113 -13.90 9.20 23.05
CA ALA A 113 -13.35 8.67 24.31
C ALA A 113 -13.44 7.14 24.51
N ALA A 114 -14.37 6.47 23.85
CA ALA A 114 -14.56 5.02 23.95
C ALA A 114 -13.84 4.21 22.85
N LEU A 115 -13.29 4.87 21.83
CA LEU A 115 -12.64 4.18 20.71
C LEU A 115 -11.37 3.47 21.17
N THR A 116 -11.22 2.23 20.71
CA THR A 116 -10.03 1.41 20.96
C THR A 116 -8.95 1.65 19.91
N LEU A 117 -7.70 1.27 20.20
CA LEU A 117 -6.64 1.25 19.21
C LEU A 117 -7.03 0.40 17.98
N ARG A 118 -7.75 -0.71 18.19
CA ARG A 118 -8.30 -1.55 17.12
C ARG A 118 -9.27 -0.77 16.22
N ASP A 119 -10.12 0.07 16.81
CA ASP A 119 -11.05 0.91 16.03
C ASP A 119 -10.30 1.92 15.16
N LEU A 120 -9.24 2.52 15.70
CA LEU A 120 -8.40 3.46 14.97
C LEU A 120 -7.68 2.76 13.80
N MET A 121 -7.00 1.65 14.06
CA MET A 121 -6.23 0.91 13.06
C MET A 121 -7.11 0.29 11.95
N ALA A 122 -8.35 -0.08 12.28
CA ALA A 122 -9.28 -0.68 11.33
C ALA A 122 -10.13 0.34 10.56
N HIS A 123 -9.77 1.63 10.59
CA HIS A 123 -10.54 2.72 9.95
C HIS A 123 -11.99 2.85 10.45
N ARG A 124 -12.26 2.52 11.72
CA ARG A 124 -13.60 2.57 12.34
C ARG A 124 -13.80 3.78 13.26
N ALA A 125 -12.78 4.62 13.41
CA ALA A 125 -12.83 5.82 14.25
C ALA A 125 -13.71 6.95 13.66
N GLY A 126 -14.10 6.87 12.39
CA GLY A 126 -14.90 7.91 11.73
C GLY A 126 -14.14 9.21 11.44
N LEU A 127 -12.80 9.15 11.45
CA LEU A 127 -11.87 10.26 11.19
C LEU A 127 -11.25 10.12 9.80
N VAL A 128 -11.98 10.56 8.78
CA VAL A 128 -11.54 10.43 7.37
C VAL A 128 -10.63 11.59 6.94
N GLY A 129 -10.64 12.69 7.67
CA GLY A 129 -9.83 13.89 7.43
C GLY A 129 -10.25 15.04 8.34
N SER A 130 -9.75 16.23 8.03
CA SER A 130 -10.16 17.50 8.66
C SER A 130 -11.23 18.18 7.82
N ASP A 131 -12.26 18.75 8.45
CA ASP A 131 -13.27 19.57 7.78
C ASP A 131 -12.65 20.75 7.01
N ALA A 132 -11.55 21.32 7.53
CA ALA A 132 -10.82 22.43 6.92
C ALA A 132 -9.76 21.99 5.90
N GLY A 133 -9.51 20.68 5.77
CA GLY A 133 -8.38 20.14 5.01
C GLY A 133 -7.03 20.38 5.68
N PHE A 134 -5.96 20.15 4.92
CA PHE A 134 -4.57 20.42 5.33
C PHE A 134 -3.77 20.98 4.14
N THR A 135 -2.82 21.86 4.41
CA THR A 135 -1.77 22.20 3.43
C THR A 135 -0.71 21.10 3.39
N LEU A 136 0.15 21.10 2.36
CA LEU A 136 1.26 20.13 2.28
C LEU A 136 2.27 20.28 3.43
N GLU A 137 2.51 21.51 3.87
CA GLU A 137 3.39 21.79 5.01
C GLU A 137 2.80 21.27 6.32
N GLU A 138 1.49 21.42 6.50
CA GLU A 138 0.79 20.87 7.66
C GLU A 138 0.81 19.34 7.67
N LEU A 139 0.63 18.70 6.51
CA LEU A 139 0.73 17.23 6.37
C LEU A 139 2.14 16.70 6.67
N ALA A 140 3.17 17.52 6.54
CA ALA A 140 4.55 17.15 6.89
C ALA A 140 4.82 17.19 8.40
N CYS A 141 3.90 17.74 9.21
CA CYS A 141 3.99 17.82 10.66
C CYS A 141 2.97 16.88 11.31
N ASP A 142 3.41 15.68 11.69
CA ASP A 142 2.57 14.64 12.29
C ASP A 142 1.88 15.10 13.58
N GLN A 143 2.59 15.87 14.42
CA GLN A 143 2.04 16.45 15.65
C GLN A 143 0.86 17.39 15.37
N LEU A 144 0.98 18.29 14.39
CA LEU A 144 -0.09 19.21 14.01
C LEU A 144 -1.30 18.48 13.42
N VAL A 145 -1.04 17.45 12.61
CA VAL A 145 -2.11 16.59 12.07
C VAL A 145 -2.85 15.88 13.20
N ALA A 146 -2.11 15.31 14.17
CA ALA A 146 -2.70 14.65 15.33
C ALA A 146 -3.56 15.62 16.15
N GLU A 147 -3.03 16.78 16.53
CA GLU A 147 -3.76 17.81 17.27
C GLU A 147 -5.06 18.22 16.58
N ARG A 148 -5.02 18.49 15.27
CA ARG A 148 -6.23 18.85 14.51
C ARG A 148 -7.23 17.71 14.42
N LEU A 149 -6.78 16.46 14.33
CA LEU A 149 -7.65 15.28 14.31
C LEU A 149 -8.27 14.99 15.68
N ALA A 150 -7.60 15.35 16.78
CA ALA A 150 -8.16 15.23 18.13
C ALA A 150 -9.41 16.10 18.33
N ASP A 151 -9.48 17.25 17.66
CA ASP A 151 -10.65 18.15 17.70
C ASP A 151 -11.75 17.75 16.71
N GLN A 152 -11.48 16.81 15.79
CA GLN A 152 -12.50 16.38 14.83
C GLN A 152 -13.55 15.49 15.49
N ARG A 153 -14.80 15.69 15.08
CA ARG A 153 -15.89 14.79 15.47
C ARG A 153 -15.76 13.43 14.80
N ALA A 154 -15.85 12.37 15.59
CA ALA A 154 -16.03 11.04 15.03
C ALA A 154 -17.35 11.03 14.26
N ARG A 155 -17.25 10.97 12.95
CA ARG A 155 -18.44 10.81 12.11
C ARG A 155 -18.91 9.38 12.31
N SER A 156 -20.07 9.24 12.94
CA SER A 156 -20.75 7.95 12.95
C SER A 156 -21.11 7.62 11.51
N GLY A 157 -20.27 6.82 10.83
CA GLY A 157 -20.83 5.84 9.92
C GLY A 157 -21.82 5.07 10.77
N GLY A 158 -23.12 5.22 10.51
CA GLY A 158 -24.15 4.46 11.22
C GLY A 158 -23.66 3.02 11.29
N ARG A 159 -23.74 2.40 12.46
CA ARG A 159 -23.43 0.99 12.63
C ARG A 159 -24.18 0.26 11.53
N ALA A 160 -23.52 -0.05 10.42
CA ALA A 160 -24.13 -0.88 9.40
C ALA A 160 -24.44 -2.17 10.14
N ALA A 161 -25.71 -2.58 10.12
CA ALA A 161 -26.05 -3.95 10.44
C ALA A 161 -25.06 -4.86 9.70
N PRO A 162 -24.61 -5.98 10.29
CA PRO A 162 -23.62 -6.83 9.65
C PRO A 162 -24.09 -7.12 8.23
N SER A 163 -23.40 -6.56 7.24
CA SER A 163 -23.67 -6.89 5.86
C SER A 163 -23.30 -8.35 5.74
N THR A 164 -24.26 -9.16 5.30
CA THR A 164 -23.98 -10.51 4.84
C THR A 164 -22.89 -10.39 3.79
N ILE A 165 -21.64 -10.66 4.17
CA ILE A 165 -20.60 -10.99 3.21
C ILE A 165 -21.13 -12.25 2.53
N GLU A 166 -21.65 -12.11 1.31
CA GLU A 166 -21.79 -13.23 0.42
C GLU A 166 -20.41 -13.89 0.36
N ARG A 167 -20.35 -15.13 0.85
CA ARG A 167 -19.16 -15.96 0.69
C ARG A 167 -18.90 -16.05 -0.81
N LEU A 168 -17.87 -15.35 -1.27
CA LEU A 168 -17.26 -15.63 -2.55
C LEU A 168 -16.93 -17.13 -2.58
N PRO A 169 -17.22 -17.83 -3.69
CA PRO A 169 -16.88 -19.24 -3.81
C PRO A 169 -15.39 -19.42 -3.57
N ARG A 170 -15.03 -20.41 -2.75
CA ARG A 170 -13.64 -20.74 -2.48
C ARG A 170 -12.95 -21.06 -3.81
N VAL A 171 -11.90 -20.30 -4.12
CA VAL A 171 -10.99 -20.64 -5.21
C VAL A 171 -10.33 -21.98 -4.84
N PRO A 172 -10.34 -23.01 -5.71
CA PRO A 172 -9.66 -24.26 -5.42
C PRO A 172 -8.18 -24.00 -5.17
N SER A 173 -7.66 -24.55 -4.08
CA SER A 173 -6.23 -24.53 -3.75
C SER A 173 -5.44 -25.14 -4.90
N LEU A 174 -4.54 -24.35 -5.53
CA LEU A 174 -3.46 -24.92 -6.33
C LEU A 174 -2.61 -25.78 -5.40
N ARG A 175 -2.62 -27.10 -5.63
CA ARG A 175 -1.58 -27.97 -5.10
C ARG A 175 -0.34 -27.73 -5.94
N VAL A 176 0.66 -27.10 -5.34
CA VAL A 176 2.03 -27.23 -5.80
C VAL A 176 2.54 -28.51 -5.15
N GLU A 177 2.59 -29.60 -5.91
CA GLU A 177 3.33 -30.78 -5.50
C GLU A 177 4.82 -30.51 -5.72
N ALA A 178 5.62 -30.92 -4.73
CA ALA A 178 7.07 -30.74 -4.66
C ALA A 178 7.82 -31.71 -5.59
#